data_AF-E2BV10-F1
#
_entry.id   AF-E2BV10-F1
#
_cell.length_a   1.000
_cell.length_b   1.000
_cell.length_c   1.000
_cell.angle_alpha   90.00
_cell.angle_beta   90.00
_cell.angle_gamma   90.00
#
_symmetry.space_group_name_H-M   'P 1'
#
loop_
_entity.id
_entity.type
_entity.pdbx_description
1 polymer ?
#
loop_
_entity_poly.entity_id
_entity_poly.type
_entity_poly.pdbx_seq_one_letter_code
_entity_poly.pdbx_strand_id
1 'polypeptide(L)'
;PKISFVNASECTKWRKCAEMISLHSVEELMLVTCQKLRQDGKSEIANSVAEIVSGKQILKHVDIRPYTDEEALSFFVEGKLTKFQYKLMRLQAKERGADLYPNYHRILEAKRRCYPDNISISDQSVEVSLQSLLDHTATRLIEVCKPVLCNVNPFLLENVELIVKWGFDGSSEHSQYKQCSFNCVED
;
A
#
# COMPACT_ATOMS: atom_id res chain seq x y z
N PRO A 1 -21.12 -19.63 45.01
CA PRO A 1 -20.08 -20.42 44.30
C PRO A 1 -18.89 -19.53 43.85
N LYS A 2 -17.67 -19.81 44.31
CA LYS A 2 -16.47 -19.10 43.82
C LYS A 2 -16.15 -19.62 42.41
N ILE A 3 -16.39 -18.81 41.39
CA ILE A 3 -16.02 -19.12 40.00
C ILE A 3 -14.49 -19.08 39.89
N SER A 4 -13.90 -20.11 39.28
CA SER A 4 -12.46 -20.19 39.03
C SER A 4 -11.98 -18.99 38.21
N PHE A 5 -10.70 -18.61 38.33
CA PHE A 5 -10.16 -17.45 37.61
C PHE A 5 -10.30 -17.61 36.09
N VAL A 6 -10.02 -18.82 35.57
CA VAL A 6 -10.09 -19.14 34.12
C VAL A 6 -11.50 -18.94 33.56
N ASN A 7 -12.53 -19.40 34.27
CA ASN A 7 -13.92 -19.43 33.80
C ASN A 7 -14.70 -18.15 34.12
N ALA A 8 -14.08 -17.16 34.78
CA ALA A 8 -14.72 -15.90 35.11
C ALA A 8 -14.73 -14.93 33.91
N SER A 9 -15.68 -13.99 33.89
CA SER A 9 -15.72 -12.89 32.92
C SER A 9 -14.54 -11.92 33.09
N GLU A 10 -14.17 -11.20 32.02
CA GLU A 10 -13.12 -10.16 32.00
C GLU A 10 -13.23 -9.19 33.19
N CYS A 11 -14.39 -8.55 33.40
CA CYS A 11 -14.59 -7.63 34.52
C CYS A 11 -14.36 -8.27 35.90
N THR A 12 -14.67 -9.57 36.05
CA THR A 12 -14.46 -10.29 37.30
C THR A 12 -12.98 -10.63 37.51
N LYS A 13 -12.25 -10.97 36.43
CA LYS A 13 -10.79 -11.16 36.46
C LYS A 13 -10.08 -9.87 36.87
N TRP A 14 -10.48 -8.72 36.28
CA TRP A 14 -9.92 -7.42 36.65
C TRP A 14 -10.15 -7.05 38.11
N ARG A 15 -11.37 -7.26 38.65
CA ARG A 15 -11.63 -7.02 40.08
C ARG A 15 -10.75 -7.88 41.00
N LYS A 16 -10.49 -9.14 40.61
CA LYS A 16 -9.60 -10.04 41.38
C LYS A 16 -8.13 -9.60 41.32
N CYS A 17 -7.70 -8.98 40.22
CA CYS A 17 -6.33 -8.49 40.06
C CYS A 17 -6.12 -7.06 40.57
N ALA A 18 -7.19 -6.30 40.83
CA ALA A 18 -7.13 -4.88 41.21
C ALA A 18 -6.24 -4.62 42.42
N GLU A 19 -6.33 -5.49 43.44
CA GLU A 19 -5.50 -5.39 44.64
C GLU A 19 -4.01 -5.60 44.32
N MET A 20 -3.67 -6.60 43.50
CA MET A 20 -2.28 -6.86 43.09
C MET A 20 -1.71 -5.69 42.27
N ILE A 21 -2.52 -5.11 41.39
CA ILE A 21 -2.15 -3.95 40.56
C ILE A 21 -1.95 -2.71 41.43
N SER A 22 -2.75 -2.51 42.48
CA SER A 22 -2.60 -1.35 43.37
C SER A 22 -1.38 -1.43 44.29
N LEU A 23 -0.92 -2.64 44.62
CA LEU A 23 0.12 -2.87 45.61
C LEU A 23 1.54 -2.96 45.00
N HIS A 24 1.66 -3.37 43.74
CA HIS A 24 2.96 -3.70 43.14
C HIS A 24 3.25 -2.81 41.93
N SER A 25 4.53 -2.52 41.72
CA SER A 25 5.01 -1.83 40.52
C SER A 25 4.96 -2.72 39.29
N VAL A 26 4.97 -2.10 38.11
CA VAL A 26 4.99 -2.81 36.82
C VAL A 26 6.22 -3.73 36.70
N GLU A 27 7.39 -3.27 37.16
CA GLU A 27 8.64 -4.02 37.11
C GLU A 27 8.59 -5.30 37.96
N GLU A 28 8.04 -5.20 39.18
CA GLU A 28 7.82 -6.35 40.07
C GLU A 28 6.87 -7.36 39.45
N LEU A 29 5.76 -6.89 38.87
CA LEU A 29 4.79 -7.76 38.19
C LEU A 29 5.40 -8.48 36.99
N MET A 30 6.28 -7.81 36.23
CA MET A 30 6.97 -8.43 35.09
C MET A 30 7.96 -9.53 35.54
N LEU A 31 8.69 -9.30 36.62
CA LEU A 31 9.62 -10.27 37.18
C LEU A 31 8.89 -11.49 37.76
N VAL A 32 7.81 -11.26 38.52
CA VAL A 32 6.95 -12.31 39.07
C VAL A 32 6.33 -13.16 37.95
N THR A 33 5.90 -12.53 36.86
CA THR A 33 5.34 -13.23 35.69
C THR A 33 6.38 -14.14 35.04
N CYS A 34 7.60 -13.64 34.80
CA CYS A 34 8.70 -14.45 34.29
C CYS A 34 8.99 -15.65 35.20
N GLN A 35 9.01 -15.45 36.52
CA GLN A 35 9.29 -16.49 37.50
C GLN A 35 8.18 -17.55 37.53
N LYS A 36 6.91 -17.15 37.46
CA LYS A 36 5.79 -18.11 37.39
C LYS A 36 5.77 -18.89 36.09
N LEU A 37 6.05 -18.27 34.95
CA LEU A 37 6.14 -18.98 33.67
C LEU A 37 7.24 -20.06 33.68
N ARG A 38 8.39 -19.79 34.31
CA ARG A 38 9.46 -20.78 34.50
C ARG A 38 9.05 -21.94 35.41
N GLN A 39 8.34 -21.64 36.50
CA GLN A 39 7.81 -22.69 37.40
C GLN A 39 6.76 -23.57 36.72
N ASP A 40 5.98 -23.00 35.80
CA ASP A 40 4.99 -23.72 34.97
C ASP A 40 5.63 -24.53 33.82
N GLY A 41 6.96 -24.48 33.66
CA GLY A 41 7.69 -25.15 32.57
C GLY A 41 7.64 -24.43 31.22
N LYS A 42 7.05 -23.23 31.15
CA LYS A 42 6.92 -22.40 29.92
C LYS A 42 8.14 -21.49 29.76
N SER A 43 9.32 -22.10 29.66
CA SER A 43 10.61 -21.38 29.63
C SER A 43 10.76 -20.46 28.40
N GLU A 44 10.27 -20.87 27.23
CA GLU A 44 10.32 -20.07 26.01
C GLU A 44 9.57 -18.73 26.16
N ILE A 45 8.33 -18.79 26.67
CA ILE A 45 7.50 -17.59 26.90
C ILE A 45 8.17 -16.69 27.95
N ALA A 46 8.73 -17.26 29.01
CA ALA A 46 9.44 -16.49 30.04
C ALA A 46 10.67 -15.77 29.48
N ASN A 47 11.39 -16.39 28.54
CA ASN A 47 12.55 -15.78 27.90
C ASN A 47 12.13 -14.65 26.95
N SER A 48 11.06 -14.82 26.16
CA SER A 48 10.51 -13.75 25.33
C SER A 48 10.06 -12.55 26.15
N VAL A 49 9.34 -12.76 27.27
CA VAL A 49 8.93 -11.66 28.16
C VAL A 49 10.15 -10.96 28.76
N ALA A 50 11.17 -11.69 29.21
CA ALA A 50 12.39 -11.10 29.74
C ALA A 50 13.21 -10.32 28.70
N GLU A 51 13.23 -10.76 27.44
CA GLU A 51 13.85 -10.04 26.32
C GLU A 51 13.13 -8.72 26.00
N ILE A 52 11.80 -8.71 26.07
CA ILE A 52 10.98 -7.50 25.91
C ILE A 52 11.23 -6.53 27.08
N VAL A 53 11.22 -7.03 28.33
CA VAL A 53 11.48 -6.22 29.55
C VAL A 53 12.86 -5.57 29.51
N SER A 54 13.88 -6.33 29.10
CA SER A 54 15.26 -5.85 29.04
C SER A 54 15.54 -4.90 27.86
N GLY A 55 14.52 -4.59 27.04
CA GLY A 55 14.65 -3.72 25.87
C GLY A 55 15.55 -4.26 24.77
N LYS A 56 16.01 -5.52 24.88
CA LYS A 56 16.89 -6.17 23.89
C LYS A 56 16.11 -6.49 22.61
N GLN A 57 14.82 -6.77 22.73
CA GLN A 57 13.88 -6.66 21.62
C GLN A 57 13.26 -5.28 21.65
N ILE A 58 13.82 -4.37 20.85
CA ILE A 58 13.02 -3.29 20.29
C ILE A 58 11.93 -4.03 19.49
N LEU A 59 10.74 -4.14 20.05
CA LEU A 59 9.53 -4.43 19.29
C LEU A 59 9.40 -3.27 18.32
N LYS A 60 10.14 -3.33 17.20
CA LYS A 60 9.78 -2.60 16.01
C LYS A 60 8.42 -3.17 15.69
N HIS A 61 7.37 -2.46 16.10
CA HIS A 61 6.09 -2.61 15.48
C HIS A 61 6.38 -2.26 14.02
N VAL A 62 6.69 -3.28 13.22
CA VAL A 62 6.85 -3.13 11.79
C VAL A 62 5.42 -2.94 11.33
N ASP A 63 4.95 -1.70 11.38
CA ASP A 63 3.68 -1.35 10.80
C ASP A 63 3.78 -1.71 9.33
N ILE A 64 3.17 -2.84 9.00
CA ILE A 64 3.11 -3.35 7.65
C ILE A 64 2.27 -2.32 6.88
N ARG A 65 2.95 -1.41 6.18
CA ARG A 65 2.30 -0.38 5.39
C ARG A 65 1.82 -1.00 4.08
N PRO A 66 0.50 -1.12 3.85
CA PRO A 66 0.00 -1.60 2.57
C PRO A 66 0.30 -0.57 1.48
N TYR A 67 0.40 -1.06 0.24
CA TYR A 67 0.58 -0.21 -0.92
C TYR A 67 -0.64 0.68 -1.13
N THR A 68 -0.39 1.95 -1.42
CA THR A 68 -1.42 2.84 -1.96
C THR A 68 -1.74 2.48 -3.40
N ASP A 69 -2.83 3.03 -3.95
CA ASP A 69 -3.27 2.73 -5.31
C ASP A 69 -2.24 3.17 -6.37
N GLU A 70 -1.58 4.31 -6.14
CA GLU A 70 -0.52 4.84 -7.01
C GLU A 70 0.76 4.01 -6.91
N GLU A 71 1.22 3.68 -5.70
CA GLU A 71 2.41 2.85 -5.49
C GLU A 71 2.22 1.46 -6.10
N ALA A 72 1.03 0.88 -5.95
CA ALA A 72 0.70 -0.41 -6.56
C ALA A 72 0.63 -0.34 -8.10
N LEU A 73 0.16 0.77 -8.67
CA LEU A 73 0.17 0.99 -10.11
C LEU A 73 1.60 1.14 -10.65
N SER A 74 2.46 1.92 -9.98
CA SER A 74 3.89 2.04 -10.35
C SER A 74 4.57 0.68 -10.30
N PHE A 75 4.40 -0.07 -9.21
CA PHE A 75 4.92 -1.44 -9.08
C PHE A 75 4.42 -2.37 -10.19
N PHE A 76 3.13 -2.30 -10.54
CA PHE A 76 2.54 -3.09 -11.61
C PHE A 76 3.16 -2.79 -12.98
N VAL A 77 3.39 -1.51 -13.29
CA VAL A 77 3.97 -1.05 -14.56
C VAL A 77 5.47 -1.36 -14.63
N GLU A 78 6.24 -1.00 -13.59
CA GLU A 78 7.68 -1.26 -13.52
C GLU A 78 7.99 -2.75 -13.56
N GLY A 79 7.21 -3.56 -12.86
CA GLY A 79 7.32 -5.02 -12.87
C GLY A 79 6.83 -5.69 -14.14
N LYS A 80 6.31 -4.94 -15.13
CA LYS A 80 5.69 -5.46 -16.37
C LYS A 80 4.69 -6.59 -16.09
N LEU A 81 3.92 -6.44 -15.02
CA LEU A 81 3.05 -7.51 -14.53
C LEU A 81 1.82 -7.66 -15.42
N THR A 82 1.42 -8.91 -15.64
CA THR A 82 0.10 -9.22 -16.17
C THR A 82 -0.94 -9.17 -15.06
N LYS A 83 -2.22 -8.97 -15.43
CA LYS A 83 -3.36 -9.05 -14.52
C LYS A 83 -3.38 -10.36 -13.72
N PHE A 84 -3.02 -11.48 -14.36
CA PHE A 84 -2.98 -12.79 -13.72
C PHE A 84 -1.88 -12.84 -12.65
N GLN A 85 -0.65 -12.44 -12.99
CA GLN A 85 0.48 -12.42 -12.06
C GLN A 85 0.19 -11.53 -10.84
N TYR A 86 -0.36 -10.33 -11.05
CA TYR A 86 -0.72 -9.43 -9.96
C TYR A 86 -1.76 -10.05 -9.01
N LYS A 87 -2.82 -10.64 -9.57
CA LYS A 87 -3.87 -11.30 -8.77
C LYS A 87 -3.33 -12.49 -7.98
N LEU A 88 -2.47 -13.29 -8.60
CA LEU A 88 -1.84 -14.44 -7.96
C LEU A 88 -0.96 -13.98 -6.79
N MET A 89 -0.09 -13.00 -7.00
CA MET A 89 0.77 -12.42 -5.97
C MET A 89 -0.05 -11.88 -4.79
N ARG A 90 -1.12 -11.13 -5.07
CA ARG A 90 -2.03 -10.63 -4.04
C ARG A 90 -2.69 -11.75 -3.24
N LEU A 91 -3.19 -12.79 -3.93
CA LEU A 91 -3.82 -13.94 -3.27
C LEU A 91 -2.81 -14.63 -2.33
N GLN A 92 -1.60 -14.89 -2.82
CA GLN A 92 -0.54 -15.54 -2.06
C GLN A 92 -0.09 -14.72 -0.83
N ALA A 93 -0.07 -13.40 -0.93
CA ALA A 93 0.20 -12.52 0.22
C ALA A 93 -0.94 -12.59 1.26
N LYS A 94 -2.19 -12.54 0.79
CA LYS A 94 -3.37 -12.57 1.66
C LYS A 94 -3.52 -13.91 2.40
N GLU A 95 -3.23 -15.03 1.74
CA GLU A 95 -3.21 -16.37 2.36
C GLU A 95 -2.19 -16.47 3.51
N ARG A 96 -1.12 -15.67 3.46
CA ARG A 96 -0.09 -15.59 4.52
C ARG A 96 -0.40 -14.53 5.58
N GLY A 97 -1.62 -13.98 5.58
CA GLY A 97 -2.07 -12.97 6.55
C GLY A 97 -1.60 -11.55 6.24
N ALA A 98 -1.06 -11.28 5.04
CA ALA A 98 -0.59 -9.96 4.63
C ALA A 98 -1.48 -9.36 3.53
N ASP A 99 -2.36 -8.42 3.87
CA ASP A 99 -3.17 -7.67 2.90
C ASP A 99 -2.42 -6.41 2.42
N LEU A 100 -1.30 -6.65 1.73
CA LEU A 100 -0.37 -5.61 1.27
C LEU A 100 -0.84 -4.89 0.01
N TYR A 101 -1.45 -5.63 -0.91
CA TYR A 101 -1.68 -5.16 -2.28
C TYR A 101 -3.15 -4.78 -2.48
N PRO A 102 -3.45 -3.60 -3.04
CA PRO A 102 -4.82 -3.21 -3.32
C PRO A 102 -5.47 -4.12 -4.35
N ASN A 103 -6.80 -4.11 -4.38
CA ASN A 103 -7.58 -4.77 -5.42
C ASN A 103 -7.15 -4.28 -6.82
N TYR A 104 -7.07 -5.17 -7.81
CA TYR A 104 -6.82 -4.83 -9.21
C TYR A 104 -7.77 -3.75 -9.77
N HIS A 105 -9.02 -3.69 -9.32
CA HIS A 105 -9.95 -2.61 -9.68
C HIS A 105 -9.43 -1.24 -9.25
N ARG A 106 -8.79 -1.13 -8.07
CA ARG A 106 -8.22 0.15 -7.62
C ARG A 106 -7.02 0.56 -8.46
N ILE A 107 -6.24 -0.41 -8.93
CA ILE A 107 -5.18 -0.16 -9.92
C ILE A 107 -5.78 0.32 -11.25
N LEU A 108 -6.89 -0.27 -11.71
CA LEU A 108 -7.59 0.21 -12.91
C LEU A 108 -8.07 1.65 -12.76
N GLU A 109 -8.64 2.01 -11.62
CA GLU A 109 -9.05 3.39 -11.33
C GLU A 109 -7.86 4.34 -11.27
N ALA A 110 -6.75 3.93 -10.65
CA ALA A 110 -5.50 4.70 -10.67
C ALA A 110 -4.98 4.87 -12.11
N LYS A 111 -5.01 3.81 -12.92
CA LYS A 111 -4.60 3.87 -14.33
C LYS A 111 -5.51 4.79 -15.13
N ARG A 112 -6.82 4.78 -14.87
CA ARG A 112 -7.80 5.69 -15.49
C ARG A 112 -7.50 7.15 -15.18
N ARG A 113 -7.17 7.46 -13.92
CA ARG A 113 -6.76 8.81 -13.49
C ARG A 113 -5.47 9.30 -14.17
N CYS A 114 -4.69 8.42 -14.79
CA CYS A 114 -3.51 8.81 -15.58
C CYS A 114 -3.81 9.19 -17.02
N TYR A 115 -5.03 9.00 -17.53
CA TYR A 115 -5.40 9.42 -18.89
C TYR A 115 -5.93 10.86 -18.90
N PRO A 116 -5.62 11.66 -19.95
CA PRO A 116 -6.18 12.99 -20.13
C PRO A 116 -7.68 12.93 -20.44
N ASP A 117 -8.36 14.05 -20.22
CA ASP A 117 -9.77 14.22 -20.58
C ASP A 117 -9.97 14.40 -22.10
N ASN A 118 -11.22 14.22 -22.56
CA ASN A 118 -11.64 14.45 -23.94
C ASN A 118 -10.93 13.54 -24.98
N ILE A 119 -10.71 12.28 -24.63
CA ILE A 119 -10.22 11.26 -25.57
C ILE A 119 -11.38 10.83 -26.47
N SER A 120 -11.22 11.00 -27.77
CA SER A 120 -12.09 10.46 -28.80
C SER A 120 -11.51 9.14 -29.30
N ILE A 121 -12.29 8.07 -29.23
CA ILE A 121 -11.89 6.73 -29.69
C ILE A 121 -12.77 6.38 -30.88
N SER A 122 -12.14 6.18 -32.04
CA SER A 122 -12.75 5.63 -33.24
C SER A 122 -12.09 4.29 -33.59
N ASP A 123 -12.67 3.55 -34.54
CA ASP A 123 -12.09 2.29 -35.00
C ASP A 123 -10.73 2.49 -35.70
N GLN A 124 -10.47 3.70 -36.21
CA GLN A 124 -9.28 4.01 -37.01
C GLN A 124 -8.25 4.85 -36.25
N SER A 125 -8.68 5.66 -35.27
CA SER A 125 -7.83 6.61 -34.56
C SER A 125 -8.24 6.75 -33.10
N VAL A 126 -7.26 7.10 -32.29
CA VAL A 126 -7.48 7.63 -30.95
C VAL A 126 -6.92 9.03 -30.95
N GLU A 127 -7.77 10.00 -30.64
CA GLU A 127 -7.46 11.42 -30.72
C GLU A 127 -7.68 12.08 -29.36
N VAL A 128 -6.82 13.02 -29.04
CA VAL A 128 -6.93 13.85 -27.85
C VAL A 128 -6.51 15.27 -28.21
N SER A 129 -7.22 16.25 -27.68
CA SER A 129 -6.81 17.65 -27.82
C SER A 129 -5.42 17.85 -27.20
N LEU A 130 -4.54 18.53 -27.92
CA LEU A 130 -3.20 18.88 -27.41
C LEU A 130 -3.31 19.64 -26.09
N GLN A 131 -4.27 20.56 -25.96
CA GLN A 131 -4.46 21.33 -24.73
C GLN A 131 -4.84 20.41 -23.56
N SER A 132 -5.80 19.50 -23.75
CA SER A 132 -6.17 18.51 -22.72
C SER A 132 -4.99 17.66 -22.29
N LEU A 133 -4.14 17.27 -23.24
CA LEU A 133 -2.94 16.49 -22.95
C LEU A 133 -1.92 17.28 -22.12
N LEU A 134 -1.67 18.54 -22.47
CA LEU A 134 -0.75 19.42 -21.76
C LEU A 134 -1.25 19.77 -20.37
N ASP A 135 -2.53 20.13 -20.22
CA ASP A 135 -3.15 20.47 -18.94
C ASP A 135 -3.12 19.28 -17.97
N HIS A 136 -3.45 18.09 -18.48
CA HIS A 136 -3.38 16.86 -17.70
C HIS A 136 -1.94 16.54 -17.27
N THR A 137 -0.98 16.69 -18.18
CA THR A 137 0.45 16.48 -17.87
C THR A 137 0.92 17.46 -16.81
N ALA A 138 0.59 18.74 -16.92
CA ALA A 138 0.91 19.77 -15.93
C ALA A 138 0.31 19.43 -14.56
N THR A 139 -0.97 19.06 -14.53
CA THR A 139 -1.68 18.69 -13.30
C THR A 139 -1.01 17.51 -12.61
N ARG A 140 -0.71 16.43 -13.35
CA ARG A 140 -0.06 15.24 -12.79
C ARG A 140 1.35 15.52 -12.30
N LEU A 141 2.13 16.35 -13.00
CA LEU A 141 3.45 16.77 -12.54
C LEU A 141 3.36 17.55 -11.22
N ILE A 142 2.41 18.47 -11.09
CA ILE A 142 2.20 19.22 -9.85
C ILE A 142 1.82 18.28 -8.70
N GLU A 143 0.95 17.30 -8.94
CA GLU A 143 0.56 16.32 -7.92
C GLU A 143 1.76 15.49 -7.43
N VAL A 144 2.57 14.96 -8.36
CA VAL A 144 3.75 14.15 -8.04
C VAL A 144 4.81 14.99 -7.34
N CYS A 145 5.04 16.21 -7.81
CA CYS A 145 6.03 17.12 -7.25
C CYS A 145 5.53 17.86 -6.00
N LYS A 146 4.26 17.71 -5.59
CA LYS A 146 3.65 18.41 -4.45
C LYS A 146 4.53 18.40 -3.18
N PRO A 147 5.15 17.28 -2.76
CA PRO A 147 6.02 17.27 -1.58
C PRO A 147 7.24 18.19 -1.72
N VAL A 148 7.76 18.34 -2.94
CA VAL A 148 8.88 19.23 -3.26
C VAL A 148 8.38 20.68 -3.36
N LEU A 149 7.27 20.91 -4.08
CA LEU A 149 6.68 22.23 -4.29
C LEU A 149 6.26 22.89 -2.97
N CYS A 150 5.80 22.12 -1.97
CA CYS A 150 5.49 22.65 -0.64
C CYS A 150 6.71 23.27 0.09
N ASN A 151 7.94 22.95 -0.33
CA ASN A 151 9.16 23.51 0.23
C ASN A 151 9.73 24.67 -0.60
N VAL A 152 9.10 25.01 -1.73
CA VAL A 152 9.52 26.12 -2.60
C VAL A 152 8.84 27.41 -2.14
N ASN A 153 9.54 28.53 -2.30
CA ASN A 153 8.98 29.85 -2.00
C ASN A 153 7.71 30.09 -2.84
N PRO A 154 6.54 30.39 -2.22
CA PRO A 154 5.29 30.63 -2.92
C PRO A 154 5.37 31.69 -4.02
N PHE A 155 6.21 32.72 -3.87
CA PHE A 155 6.39 33.76 -4.89
C PHE A 155 6.97 33.24 -6.21
N LEU A 156 7.74 32.14 -6.16
CA LEU A 156 8.26 31.48 -7.37
C LEU A 156 7.22 30.59 -8.04
N LEU A 157 6.18 30.18 -7.30
CA LEU A 157 5.11 29.32 -7.80
C LEU A 157 4.01 30.13 -8.53
N GLU A 158 4.06 31.46 -8.49
CA GLU A 158 3.08 32.33 -9.13
C GLU A 158 3.25 32.38 -10.66
N ASN A 159 4.47 32.21 -11.16
CA ASN A 159 4.80 32.26 -12.59
C ASN A 159 5.59 31.02 -13.03
N VAL A 160 4.95 29.86 -12.99
CA VAL A 160 5.55 28.60 -13.46
C VAL A 160 5.19 28.35 -14.91
N GLU A 161 6.20 28.11 -15.73
CA GLU A 161 6.04 27.76 -17.15
C GLU A 161 6.42 26.30 -17.37
N LEU A 162 5.53 25.54 -18.04
CA LEU A 162 5.80 24.19 -18.48
C LEU A 162 6.39 24.21 -19.89
N ILE A 163 7.71 24.05 -19.99
CA ILE A 163 8.41 23.95 -21.28
C ILE A 163 8.40 22.48 -21.72
N VAL A 164 7.74 22.19 -22.84
CA VAL A 164 7.63 20.84 -23.40
C VAL A 164 8.42 20.68 -24.70
N LYS A 165 8.97 19.49 -24.89
CA LYS A 165 9.47 19.02 -26.18
C LYS A 165 8.61 17.85 -26.61
N TRP A 166 8.13 17.88 -27.85
CA TRP A 166 7.38 16.79 -28.45
C TRP A 166 8.08 16.29 -29.71
N GLY A 167 7.73 15.07 -30.12
CA GLY A 167 8.22 14.43 -31.33
C GLY A 167 7.22 13.37 -31.79
N PHE A 168 7.27 13.05 -33.08
CA PHE A 168 6.47 12.02 -33.70
C PHE A 168 7.42 11.05 -34.39
N ASP A 169 7.30 9.76 -34.08
CA ASP A 169 8.14 8.71 -34.64
C ASP A 169 7.27 7.58 -35.22
N GLY A 170 7.75 6.98 -36.30
CA GLY A 170 7.04 5.90 -36.98
C GLY A 170 7.54 4.54 -36.49
N SER A 171 6.63 3.67 -36.05
CA SER A 171 6.95 2.27 -35.76
C SER A 171 6.57 1.38 -36.94
N SER A 172 7.55 0.78 -37.61
CA SER A 172 7.35 -0.31 -38.57
C SER A 172 7.39 -1.68 -37.87
N GLU A 173 6.90 -2.73 -38.55
CA GLU A 173 7.02 -4.16 -38.13
C GLU A 173 6.12 -4.66 -36.98
N HIS A 174 5.10 -3.90 -36.57
CA HIS A 174 4.09 -4.45 -35.65
C HIS A 174 3.20 -5.49 -36.33
N SER A 175 3.05 -6.65 -35.69
CA SER A 175 2.21 -7.74 -36.18
C SER A 175 0.73 -7.34 -36.16
N GLN A 176 0.09 -7.34 -37.32
CA GLN A 176 -1.36 -7.14 -37.42
C GLN A 176 -2.08 -8.41 -36.97
N TYR A 177 -2.94 -8.30 -35.96
CA TYR A 177 -3.70 -9.45 -35.45
C TYR A 177 -5.19 -9.26 -35.67
N LYS A 178 -5.76 -10.03 -36.61
CA LYS A 178 -7.22 -10.13 -36.87
C LYS A 178 -7.94 -8.78 -36.98
N GLN A 179 -7.26 -7.75 -37.50
CA GLN A 179 -7.88 -6.46 -37.77
C GLN A 179 -8.64 -6.57 -39.10
N CYS A 180 -9.97 -6.44 -39.06
CA CYS A 180 -10.78 -6.28 -40.27
C CYS A 180 -10.89 -4.79 -40.59
N SER A 181 -9.92 -4.24 -41.32
CA SER A 181 -10.09 -2.94 -41.95
C SER A 181 -10.90 -3.09 -43.23
N PHE A 182 -12.04 -2.40 -43.35
CA PHE A 182 -12.95 -2.44 -44.51
C PHE A 182 -12.34 -1.94 -45.85
N ASN A 183 -11.04 -1.59 -45.89
CA ASN A 183 -10.37 -0.98 -47.04
C ASN A 183 -9.22 -1.83 -47.60
N CYS A 184 -9.39 -3.15 -47.71
CA CYS A 184 -8.60 -3.94 -48.65
C CYS A 184 -9.43 -4.15 -49.91
N VAL A 185 -9.63 -3.07 -50.68
CA VAL A 185 -10.06 -3.16 -52.08
C VAL A 185 -8.83 -2.83 -52.92
N GLU A 186 -8.37 -3.86 -53.62
CA GLU A 186 -7.56 -3.90 -54.84
C GLU A 186 -6.12 -3.33 -54.81
N ASP A 187 -5.16 -4.26 -54.94
CA ASP A 187 -4.26 -4.35 -56.10
C ASP A 187 -4.04 -5.83 -56.46
#